data_AF-A0A183GWB6-F1
#
_entry.id   AF-A0A183GWB6-F1
#
_cell.length_a   1.000
_cell.length_b   1.000
_cell.length_c   1.000
_cell.angle_alpha   90.00
_cell.angle_beta   90.00
_cell.angle_gamma   90.00
#
_symmetry.space_group_name_H-M   'P 1'
#
loop_
_entity.id
_entity.type
_entity.pdbx_description
1 polymer ?
#
loop_
_entity_poly.entity_id
_entity_poly.type
_entity_poly.pdbx_seq_one_letter_code
_entity_poly.pdbx_strand_id
1 'polypeptide(L)'
;MLTSLKELYGTAEMQQVTDAWDQLQSNFECCGVDGDDDLRVWRASKWYMHQKEVPKVALPSSCCVRGMEDQCRMGDPRNRNLTAIHTATCYMPLRTDLLYVVHVAAWMAIVGSVAQLVPAVLSSWYARLIKK
;
A
#
# COMPACT_ATOMS: atom_id res chain seq x y z
N MET A 1 0.39 -6.52 -9.43
CA MET A 1 0.11 -5.09 -9.17
C MET A 1 0.13 -4.24 -10.45
N LEU A 2 1.04 -4.47 -11.40
CA LEU A 2 1.08 -3.69 -12.63
C LEU A 2 -0.24 -3.69 -13.41
N THR A 3 -0.85 -4.86 -13.61
CA THR A 3 -2.14 -4.99 -14.30
C THR A 3 -3.28 -4.30 -13.55
N SER A 4 -3.31 -4.38 -12.21
CA SER A 4 -4.38 -3.74 -11.44
C SER A 4 -4.31 -2.22 -11.53
N LEU A 5 -3.12 -1.63 -11.56
CA LEU A 5 -2.97 -0.19 -11.82
C LEU A 5 -3.29 0.13 -13.28
N LYS A 6 -2.65 -0.54 -14.24
CA LYS A 6 -2.74 -0.17 -15.66
C LYS A 6 -4.14 -0.34 -16.24
N GLU A 7 -4.86 -1.39 -15.85
CA GLU A 7 -6.12 -1.78 -16.49
C GLU A 7 -7.37 -1.43 -15.67
N LEU A 8 -7.28 -1.42 -14.34
CA LEU A 8 -8.46 -1.35 -13.45
C LEU A 8 -8.56 -0.03 -12.69
N TYR A 9 -7.44 0.65 -12.41
CA TYR A 9 -7.46 1.93 -11.71
C TYR A 9 -8.32 2.94 -12.48
N GLY A 10 -9.18 3.67 -11.76
CA GLY A 10 -10.04 4.72 -12.31
C GLY A 10 -11.16 4.21 -13.24
N THR A 11 -11.45 2.90 -13.24
CA THR A 11 -12.61 2.35 -13.94
C THR A 11 -13.85 2.40 -13.05
N ALA A 12 -15.01 2.72 -13.65
CA ALA A 12 -16.27 2.87 -12.90
C ALA A 12 -16.74 1.55 -12.24
N GLU A 13 -16.41 0.41 -12.84
CA GLU A 13 -16.78 -0.92 -12.32
C GLU A 13 -15.93 -1.34 -11.11
N MET A 14 -14.71 -0.82 -10.99
CA MET A 14 -13.73 -1.26 -9.98
C MET A 14 -13.25 -0.09 -9.11
N GLN A 15 -14.19 0.72 -8.60
CA GLN A 15 -13.88 1.83 -7.71
C GLN A 15 -13.03 1.41 -6.49
N GLN A 16 -13.30 0.23 -5.93
CA GLN A 16 -12.54 -0.34 -4.81
C GLN A 16 -11.04 -0.50 -5.11
N VAL A 17 -10.68 -0.76 -6.37
CA VAL A 17 -9.27 -0.85 -6.79
C VAL A 17 -8.62 0.53 -6.77
N THR A 18 -9.33 1.55 -7.25
CA THR A 18 -8.89 2.95 -7.17
C THR A 18 -8.67 3.38 -5.73
N ASP A 19 -9.66 3.13 -4.86
CA ASP A 19 -9.59 3.51 -3.44
C ASP A 19 -8.43 2.81 -2.73
N ALA A 20 -8.22 1.52 -2.99
CA ALA A 20 -7.10 0.76 -2.42
C ALA A 20 -5.74 1.31 -2.87
N TRP A 21 -5.60 1.68 -4.15
CA TRP A 21 -4.38 2.32 -4.65
C TRP A 21 -4.16 3.71 -4.06
N ASP A 22 -5.21 4.52 -3.95
CA ASP A 22 -5.11 5.87 -3.38
C ASP A 22 -4.73 5.82 -1.90
N GLN A 23 -5.28 4.88 -1.13
CA GLN A 23 -4.88 4.65 0.26
C GLN A 23 -3.45 4.14 0.35
N LEU A 24 -3.04 3.22 -0.52
CA LEU A 24 -1.67 2.72 -0.53
C LEU A 24 -0.67 3.86 -0.80
N GLN A 25 -0.92 4.66 -1.84
CA GLN A 25 -0.04 5.75 -2.26
C GLN A 25 0.03 6.86 -1.20
N SER A 26 -1.10 7.23 -0.62
CA SER A 26 -1.15 8.27 0.42
C SER A 26 -0.57 7.83 1.77
N ASN A 27 -0.70 6.56 2.15
CA ASN A 27 -0.18 6.05 3.41
C ASN A 27 1.33 5.77 3.37
N PHE A 28 1.82 5.26 2.23
CA PHE A 28 3.23 4.89 2.07
C PHE A 28 4.04 5.96 1.31
N GLU A 29 3.43 7.11 1.00
CA GLU A 29 4.07 8.23 0.32
C GLU A 29 4.85 7.77 -0.93
N CYS A 30 4.18 6.96 -1.75
CA CYS A 30 4.74 6.26 -2.89
C CYS A 30 3.92 6.52 -4.15
N CYS A 31 4.52 6.37 -5.33
CA CYS A 31 3.82 6.45 -6.60
C CYS A 31 4.37 5.46 -7.61
N GLY A 32 3.48 4.58 -8.10
CA GLY A 32 3.83 3.54 -9.06
C GLY A 32 3.81 2.14 -8.45
N VAL A 33 4.43 1.20 -9.14
CA VAL A 33 4.42 -0.22 -8.78
C VAL A 33 5.83 -0.69 -8.44
N ASP A 34 6.77 -0.69 -9.39
CA ASP A 34 8.13 -1.19 -9.23
C ASP A 34 9.12 -0.56 -10.26
N GLY A 35 10.20 0.07 -9.76
CA GLY A 35 11.37 0.53 -10.53
C GLY A 35 11.41 2.02 -10.95
N ASP A 36 12.51 2.42 -11.61
CA ASP A 36 12.80 3.82 -12.01
C ASP A 36 11.83 4.40 -13.07
N ASP A 37 11.12 3.54 -13.82
CA ASP A 37 10.20 3.93 -14.89
C ASP A 37 8.73 4.02 -14.42
N ASP A 38 8.50 3.94 -13.11
CA ASP A 38 7.18 3.80 -12.49
C ASP A 38 6.20 4.91 -12.89
N LEU A 39 6.65 6.16 -12.99
CA LEU A 39 5.77 7.27 -13.36
C LEU A 39 5.25 7.18 -14.81
N ARG A 40 5.90 6.39 -15.67
CA ARG A 40 5.43 6.17 -17.06
C ARG A 40 4.23 5.24 -17.11
N VAL A 41 4.03 4.40 -16.09
CA VAL A 41 2.91 3.45 -16.03
C VAL A 41 1.57 4.18 -16.09
N TRP A 42 1.49 5.35 -15.46
CA TRP A 42 0.30 6.19 -15.43
C TRP A 42 -0.09 6.65 -16.82
N ARG A 43 0.88 7.11 -17.62
CA ARG A 43 0.61 7.47 -19.02
C ARG A 43 0.17 6.29 -19.87
N ALA A 44 0.63 5.08 -19.56
CA ALA A 44 0.22 3.87 -20.26
C ALA A 44 -1.07 3.24 -19.72
N SER A 45 -1.65 3.79 -18.65
CA SER A 45 -2.85 3.26 -18.02
C SER A 45 -4.13 3.61 -18.79
N LYS A 46 -5.14 2.75 -18.67
CA LYS A 46 -6.48 3.03 -19.20
C LYS A 46 -7.07 4.31 -18.62
N TRP A 47 -6.83 4.58 -17.33
CA TRP A 47 -7.26 5.80 -16.67
C TRP A 47 -6.81 7.06 -17.43
N TYR A 48 -5.50 7.22 -17.66
CA TYR A 48 -4.95 8.37 -18.38
C TYR A 48 -5.43 8.47 -19.84
N MET A 49 -5.59 7.32 -20.50
CA MET A 49 -6.04 7.27 -21.89
C MET A 49 -7.50 7.72 -22.05
N HIS A 50 -8.38 7.33 -21.12
CA HIS A 50 -9.82 7.62 -21.16
C HIS A 50 -10.23 8.92 -20.45
N GLN A 51 -9.27 9.68 -19.91
CA GLN A 51 -9.56 11.00 -19.36
C GLN A 51 -10.14 11.93 -20.43
N LYS A 52 -11.27 12.54 -20.11
CA LYS A 52 -11.96 13.56 -20.93
C LYS A 52 -11.56 14.99 -20.56
N GLU A 53 -10.86 15.18 -19.43
CA GLU A 53 -10.39 16.48 -18.96
C GLU A 53 -9.22 16.99 -19.82
N VAL A 54 -9.24 18.29 -20.14
CA VAL A 54 -8.17 18.98 -20.88
C VAL A 54 -7.75 20.21 -20.07
N PRO A 55 -6.48 20.32 -19.65
CA PRO A 55 -5.37 19.39 -19.88
C PRO A 55 -5.54 18.06 -19.12
N LYS A 56 -4.99 16.97 -19.67
CA LYS A 56 -5.02 15.66 -19.02
C LYS A 56 -4.21 15.67 -17.72
N VAL A 57 -4.76 15.07 -16.69
CA VAL A 57 -4.11 14.90 -15.39
C VAL A 57 -3.06 13.80 -15.50
N ALA A 58 -1.79 14.15 -15.28
CA ALA A 58 -0.66 13.23 -15.47
C ALA A 58 -0.60 12.12 -14.42
N LEU A 59 -0.95 12.45 -13.17
CA LEU A 59 -0.82 11.60 -11.99
C LEU A 59 -2.03 11.81 -11.07
N PRO A 60 -2.47 10.78 -10.32
CA PRO A 60 -3.52 10.94 -9.33
C PRO A 60 -3.03 11.77 -8.14
N SER A 61 -3.97 12.35 -7.39
CA SER A 61 -3.66 13.20 -6.24
C SER A 61 -2.95 12.46 -5.11
N SER A 62 -3.24 11.18 -4.95
CA SER A 62 -2.61 10.27 -3.99
C SER A 62 -1.11 10.07 -4.23
N CYS A 63 -0.63 10.31 -5.45
CA CYS A 63 0.80 10.32 -5.80
C CYS A 63 1.50 11.67 -5.54
N CYS A 64 0.76 12.71 -5.20
CA CYS A 64 1.26 14.07 -5.06
C CYS A 64 1.55 14.41 -3.60
N VAL A 65 2.62 15.15 -3.36
CA VAL A 65 2.95 15.66 -2.03
C VAL A 65 1.88 16.67 -1.61
N ARG A 66 1.43 16.59 -0.34
CA ARG A 66 0.41 17.50 0.21
C ARG A 66 0.82 18.96 0.03
N GLY A 67 -0.06 19.75 -0.58
CA GLY A 67 0.17 21.18 -0.86
C GLY A 67 0.85 21.48 -2.20
N MET A 68 1.24 20.47 -2.99
CA MET A 68 1.79 20.63 -4.35
C MET A 68 0.96 19.91 -5.43
N GLU A 69 -0.32 19.63 -5.14
CA GLU A 69 -1.20 18.86 -6.04
C GLU A 69 -1.34 19.48 -7.42
N ASP A 70 -1.52 20.80 -7.52
CA ASP A 70 -1.71 21.49 -8.80
C ASP A 70 -0.50 21.31 -9.73
N GLN A 71 0.71 21.41 -9.17
CA GLN A 71 1.96 21.24 -9.93
C GLN A 71 2.20 19.79 -10.34
N CYS A 72 1.80 18.84 -9.48
CA CYS A 72 1.94 17.41 -9.71
C CYS A 72 0.93 16.89 -10.76
N ARG A 73 -0.34 17.32 -10.66
CA ARG A 73 -1.42 16.94 -11.58
C ARG A 73 -1.20 17.49 -12.99
N MET A 74 -0.67 18.70 -13.10
CA MET A 74 -0.43 19.40 -14.37
C MET A 74 1.00 19.27 -14.89
N GLY A 75 1.83 18.42 -14.29
CA GLY A 75 3.29 18.39 -14.51
C GLY A 75 3.71 18.47 -15.99
N ASP A 76 4.50 19.50 -16.31
CA ASP A 76 5.05 19.71 -17.66
C ASP A 76 5.95 18.52 -18.05
N PRO A 77 5.73 17.89 -19.22
CA PRO A 77 6.56 16.78 -19.71
C PRO A 77 8.06 17.13 -19.84
N ARG A 78 8.43 18.41 -19.85
CA ARG A 78 9.83 18.87 -19.99
C ARG A 78 10.52 19.18 -18.66
N ASN A 79 9.79 19.43 -17.58
CA ASN A 79 10.38 19.77 -16.29
C ASN A 79 9.62 19.08 -15.16
N ARG A 80 9.94 17.80 -14.94
CA ARG A 80 9.35 17.00 -13.86
C ARG A 80 9.86 17.56 -12.53
N ASN A 81 9.01 18.31 -11.82
CA ASN A 81 9.29 18.69 -10.43
C ASN A 81 9.22 17.44 -9.55
N LEU A 82 10.35 16.74 -9.43
CA LEU A 82 10.55 15.56 -8.59
C LEU A 82 10.29 15.85 -7.10
N THR A 83 10.22 17.12 -6.71
CA THR A 83 9.88 17.56 -5.35
C THR A 83 8.38 17.55 -5.04
N ALA A 84 7.51 17.52 -6.07
CA ALA A 84 6.06 17.55 -5.90
C ALA A 84 5.41 16.15 -5.99
N ILE A 85 6.21 15.12 -6.33
CA ILE A 85 5.74 13.75 -6.61
C ILE A 85 6.46 12.79 -5.67
N HIS A 86 5.74 11.81 -5.16
CA HIS A 86 6.33 10.69 -4.45
C HIS A 86 7.13 9.81 -5.43
N THR A 87 8.46 9.85 -5.38
CA THR A 87 9.33 9.07 -6.29
C THR A 87 9.56 7.63 -5.84
N ALA A 88 9.09 7.26 -4.64
CA ALA A 88 9.24 5.91 -4.12
C ALA A 88 8.27 4.94 -4.79
N THR A 89 8.72 3.72 -5.06
CA THR A 89 7.89 2.62 -5.57
C THR A 89 6.95 2.12 -4.46
N CYS A 90 5.70 1.77 -4.75
CA CYS A 90 4.79 1.27 -3.72
C CYS A 90 5.02 -0.20 -3.34
N TYR A 91 5.67 -1.00 -4.19
CA TYR A 91 5.91 -2.42 -3.90
C TYR A 91 6.86 -2.64 -2.72
N MET A 92 7.95 -1.88 -2.66
CA MET A 92 8.97 -2.06 -1.62
C MET A 92 8.45 -1.76 -0.20
N PRO A 93 7.89 -0.56 0.10
CA PRO A 93 7.36 -0.24 1.42
C PRO A 93 6.24 -1.19 1.86
N LEU A 94 5.32 -1.50 0.93
CA LEU A 94 4.23 -2.43 1.22
C LEU A 94 4.78 -3.81 1.60
N ARG A 95 5.79 -4.30 0.89
CA ARG A 95 6.39 -5.61 1.18
C ARG A 95 7.13 -5.59 2.51
N THR A 96 7.95 -4.57 2.79
CA THR A 96 8.74 -4.50 4.02
C THR A 96 7.86 -4.34 5.25
N ASP A 97 6.86 -3.46 5.18
CA ASP A 97 6.05 -3.11 6.34
C ASP A 97 5.03 -4.21 6.64
N LEU A 98 4.50 -4.86 5.60
CA LEU A 98 3.67 -6.05 5.77
C LEU A 98 4.46 -7.19 6.43
N LEU A 99 5.69 -7.44 5.98
CA LEU A 99 6.54 -8.48 6.59
C LEU A 99 6.86 -8.15 8.05
N TYR A 100 7.11 -6.89 8.38
CA TYR A 100 7.34 -6.46 9.75
C TYR A 100 6.11 -6.71 10.64
N VAL A 101 4.92 -6.27 10.20
CA VAL A 101 3.68 -6.45 10.97
C VAL A 101 3.33 -7.93 11.14
N VAL A 102 3.46 -8.74 10.09
CA VAL A 102 3.23 -10.19 10.18
C VAL A 102 4.22 -10.86 11.13
N HIS A 103 5.48 -10.45 11.12
CA HIS A 103 6.49 -10.96 12.03
C HIS A 103 6.17 -10.63 13.49
N VAL A 104 5.78 -9.38 13.79
CA VAL A 104 5.35 -8.97 15.13
C VAL A 104 4.11 -9.76 15.58
N ALA A 105 3.10 -9.88 14.72
CA ALA A 105 1.89 -10.66 15.01
C ALA A 105 2.20 -12.14 15.29
N ALA A 106 3.14 -12.73 14.55
CA ALA A 106 3.58 -14.11 14.77
C ALA A 106 4.21 -14.29 16.15
N TRP A 107 5.10 -13.39 16.57
CA TRP A 107 5.69 -13.43 17.92
C TRP A 107 4.64 -13.25 19.02
N MET A 108 3.69 -12.34 18.84
CA MET A 108 2.59 -12.15 19.78
C MET A 108 1.72 -13.41 19.90
N ALA A 109 1.45 -14.11 18.80
CA ALA A 109 0.71 -15.36 18.79
C ALA A 109 1.45 -16.50 19.49
N ILE A 110 2.77 -16.62 19.29
CA ILE A 110 3.62 -17.61 19.98
C ILE A 110 3.59 -17.37 21.49
N VAL A 111 3.84 -16.12 21.92
CA VAL A 111 3.83 -15.76 23.34
C VAL A 111 2.46 -16.02 23.97
N GLY A 112 1.38 -15.63 23.28
CA GLY A 112 0.02 -15.89 23.72
C GLY A 112 -0.28 -17.38 23.90
N SER A 113 0.19 -18.21 22.96
CA SER A 113 0.02 -19.67 23.01
C SER A 113 0.76 -20.29 24.19
N VAL A 114 2.01 -19.86 24.45
CA VAL A 114 2.79 -20.31 25.62
C VAL A 114 2.11 -19.89 26.92
N ALA A 115 1.63 -18.65 27.01
CA ALA A 115 0.94 -18.14 28.19
C ALA A 115 -0.34 -18.93 28.52
N GLN A 116 -1.06 -19.44 27.51
CA GLN A 116 -2.25 -20.29 27.70
C GLN A 116 -1.90 -21.72 28.15
N LEU A 117 -0.75 -22.26 27.76
CA LEU A 117 -0.32 -23.61 28.15
C LEU A 117 0.07 -23.70 29.63
N VAL A 118 0.65 -22.63 30.20
CA VAL A 118 1.08 -22.58 31.61
C VAL A 118 -0.06 -22.93 32.60
N PRO A 119 -1.23 -22.26 32.59
CA PRO A 119 -2.33 -22.59 33.49
C PRO A 119 -2.95 -23.98 33.20
N ALA A 120 -2.94 -24.45 31.95
CA ALA A 120 -3.42 -25.79 31.60
C ALA A 120 -2.54 -26.89 32.22
N VAL A 121 -1.21 -26.70 32.21
CA VAL A 121 -0.26 -27.62 32.84
C VAL A 121 -0.37 -27.54 34.37
N LEU A 122 -0.42 -26.34 34.94
CA LEU A 122 -0.55 -26.16 36.40
C LEU A 122 -1.84 -26.76 36.96
N SER A 123 -2.97 -26.55 36.28
CA SER A 123 -4.26 -27.14 36.69
C SER A 123 -4.25 -28.67 36.61
N SER A 124 -3.67 -29.23 35.54
CA SER A 124 -3.48 -30.68 35.41
C SER A 124 -2.58 -31.25 36.51
N TRP A 125 -1.52 -30.54 36.87
CA TRP A 125 -0.59 -30.95 37.92
C TRP A 125 -1.24 -30.90 39.31
N TYR A 126 -1.97 -29.82 39.60
CA TYR A 126 -2.74 -29.67 40.84
C TYR A 126 -3.83 -30.73 40.99
N ALA A 127 -4.55 -31.06 39.92
CA ALA A 127 -5.56 -32.12 39.92
C ALA A 127 -4.96 -33.51 40.24
N ARG A 128 -3.72 -33.78 39.80
CA ARG A 128 -3.01 -35.02 40.14
C ARG A 128 -2.56 -35.06 41.61
N LEU A 129 -2.21 -33.92 42.20
CA LEU A 129 -1.82 -33.82 43.61
C LEU A 129 -2.99 -34.09 44.57
N ILE A 130 -4.20 -33.64 44.24
CA ILE A 130 -5.40 -33.87 45.08
C ILE A 130 -5.90 -35.32 45.03
N LYS A 131 -5.65 -36.04 43.93
CA LYS A 131 -6.07 -37.44 43.79
C LYS A 131 -5.19 -38.45 44.56
N LYS A 132 -4.13 -37.98 45.23
CA LYS A 132 -3.34 -38.77 46.20
C LYS A 132 -3.85 -38.52 47.61
#